data_AF-A0A3B9Z9R3-F1
#
_entry.id   AF-A0A3B9Z9R3-F1
#
_cell.length_a   1.000
_cell.length_b   1.000
_cell.length_c   1.000
_cell.angle_alpha   90.00
_cell.angle_beta   90.00
_cell.angle_gamma   90.00
#
_symmetry.space_group_name_H-M   'P 1'
#
loop_
_entity.id
_entity.type
_entity.pdbx_description
1 polymer ?
#
loop_
_entity_poly.entity_id
_entity_poly.type
_entity_poly.pdbx_seq_one_letter_code
_entity_poly.pdbx_strand_id
1 'polypeptide(L)' 'MASLTTLCHIEKDGKYLMLHRIKKEHDINKDKWIGVGG' A
#
# COMPACT_ATOMS: atom_id res chain seq x y z
N MET A 1 -16.67 1.29 12.64
CA MET A 1 -15.47 1.39 13.49
C MET A 1 -14.27 1.48 12.58
N ALA A 2 -13.39 2.47 12.74
CA ALA A 2 -12.19 2.58 11.93
C ALA A 2 -11.15 1.56 12.44
N SER A 3 -10.57 0.78 11.52
CA SER A 3 -9.46 -0.12 11.82
C SER A 3 -8.15 0.68 11.80
N LEU A 4 -7.30 0.49 12.82
CA LEU A 4 -5.96 1.06 12.82
C LEU A 4 -5.08 0.21 11.89
N THR A 5 -4.40 0.88 10.97
CA THR A 5 -3.50 0.23 10.00
C THR A 5 -2.13 0.91 10.03
N THR A 6 -1.10 0.17 9.67
CA THR A 6 0.26 0.67 9.52
C THR A 6 0.63 0.83 8.05
N LEU A 7 1.49 1.78 7.73
CA LEU A 7 2.03 1.98 6.38
C LEU A 7 3.52 2.37 6.48
N CYS A 8 4.36 1.65 5.75
CA CYS A 8 5.81 1.83 5.71
C CYS A 8 6.27 2.13 4.29
N HIS A 9 7.18 3.11 4.16
CA HIS A 9 7.86 3.42 2.91
C HIS A 9 9.30 2.92 3.00
N ILE A 10 9.67 2.03 2.07
CA ILE A 10 11.04 1.53 1.97
C ILE A 10 11.68 2.25 0.78
N GLU A 11 12.63 3.14 1.08
CA GLU A 11 13.39 3.88 0.09
C GLU A 11 14.79 3.27 -0.08
N LYS A 12 15.27 3.21 -1.32
CA LYS A 12 16.67 2.99 -1.64
C LYS A 12 17.03 3.71 -2.93
N ASP A 13 18.13 4.48 -2.90
CA ASP A 13 18.67 5.20 -4.07
C ASP A 13 17.61 6.10 -4.76
N GLY A 14 16.79 6.80 -3.96
CA GLY A 14 15.70 7.66 -4.46
C GLY A 14 14.50 6.91 -5.06
N LYS A 15 14.42 5.58 -4.89
CA LYS A 15 13.32 4.74 -5.36
C LYS A 15 12.54 4.16 -4.17
N TYR A 16 11.23 4.03 -4.34
CA TYR A 16 10.34 3.47 -3.31
C TYR A 16 9.79 2.10 -3.71
N LEU A 17 9.77 1.17 -2.75
CA LEU A 17 9.03 -0.08 -2.88
C LEU A 17 7.55 0.18 -2.61
N MET A 18 6.70 -0.17 -3.58
CA MET A 18 5.26 0.08 -3.54
C MET A 18 4.48 -1.19 -3.92
N LEU A 19 3.27 -1.35 -3.38
CA LEU A 19 2.33 -2.41 -3.71
C LEU A 19 1.25 -1.90 -4.66
N HIS A 20 1.14 -2.51 -5.84
CA HIS A 20 0.04 -2.27 -6.77
C HIS A 20 -1.19 -3.08 -6.37
N ARG A 21 -2.28 -2.39 -6.00
CA ARG A 21 -3.48 -3.00 -5.42
C ARG A 21 -4.45 -3.51 -6.51
N ILE A 22 -4.19 -4.71 -7.03
CA ILE A 22 -5.01 -5.31 -8.12
C ILE A 22 -5.76 -6.59 -7.74
N LYS A 23 -5.43 -7.23 -6.61
CA LYS A 23 -5.92 -8.58 -6.29
C LYS A 23 -7.14 -8.65 -5.38
N LYS A 24 -7.33 -7.68 -4.48
CA LYS A 24 -8.37 -7.74 -3.44
C LYS A 24 -9.73 -7.36 -4.04
N GLU A 25 -10.72 -8.23 -3.86
CA GLU A 25 -12.11 -7.94 -4.23
C GLU A 25 -12.66 -6.81 -3.35
N HIS A 26 -13.34 -5.84 -3.96
CA HIS A 26 -13.83 -4.61 -3.30
C HIS A 26 -12.74 -3.83 -2.56
N ASP A 27 -11.54 -3.73 -3.15
CA ASP A 27 -10.46 -2.92 -2.60
C ASP A 27 -10.73 -1.42 -2.74
N ILE A 28 -10.81 -0.71 -1.61
CA ILE A 28 -10.92 0.76 -1.56
C ILE A 28 -9.72 1.47 -2.22
N ASN A 29 -8.59 0.76 -2.35
CA ASN A 29 -7.36 1.26 -2.95
C ASN A 29 -7.07 0.62 -4.30
N LYS A 30 -8.07 0.03 -4.97
CA LYS A 30 -7.89 -0.64 -6.27
C LYS A 30 -7.15 0.26 -7.27
N ASP A 31 -6.19 -0.34 -7.98
CA ASP A 31 -5.33 0.26 -9.01
C ASP A 31 -4.41 1.40 -8.51
N LYS A 32 -4.27 1.56 -7.19
CA LYS A 32 -3.30 2.48 -6.58
C LYS A 32 -2.00 1.76 -6.22
N TRP A 33 -0.93 2.54 -6.18
CA TRP A 33 0.34 2.15 -5.57
C TRP A 33 0.39 2.69 -4.14
N ILE A 34 0.60 1.80 -3.17
CA ILE A 34 0.69 2.17 -1.75
C ILE A 34 1.98 1.63 -1.11
N GLY A 35 2.39 2.21 0.03
CA GLY A 35 3.47 1.65 0.85
C GLY A 35 3.14 0.25 1.38
N VAL A 36 4.14 -0.41 1.97
CA VAL A 36 4.00 -1.75 2.53
C VAL A 36 3.40 -1.64 3.93
N GLY A 37 2.36 -2.40 4.26
CA GLY A 37 1.70 -2.30 5.56
C GLY A 37 0.46 -3.17 5.70
N GLY A 38 -0.23 -3.01 6.83
CA GLY A 38 -1.40 -3.78 7.25
C GLY A 38 -2.09 -3.12 8.43
#